data_AF-A0A6A3M5E3-F1
#
_entry.id   AF-A0A6A3M5E3-F1
#
_cell.length_a   1.000
_cell.length_b   1.000
_cell.length_c   1.000
_cell.angle_alpha   90.00
_cell.angle_beta   90.00
_cell.angle_gamma   90.00
#
_symmetry.space_group_name_H-M   'P 1'
#
loop_
_entity.id
_entity.type
_entity.pdbx_description
1 polymer ?
#
loop_
_entity_poly.entity_id
_entity_poly.type
_entity_poly.pdbx_seq_one_letter_code
_entity_poly.pdbx_strand_id
1 'polypeptide(L)'
;MATKEAAALAMAVEEGKTRDLYNALRTGEHGVSLEALAQALYFLQHAEFTLFDVKDAFRSSAGASERFLAYREFQIALSKIARVKYYDNCDGYDEPGGSMAASAKQQPRPTDLELMCSLVDQLTSERHHHYLDTLRCQMTRCSALDTLEHNLPLLVQSFQLYGPQNCLSTNLATSMLSAITLDGFVDFLNAYFEYEEYFSFDDLARMSSQVLSGFKMASTKADSKDSMDSPCPADEKLNFAQFLELFYRLASAFHHKLLVREGAQLRRAVESCRLEFSLEVLLDHMRITLIPNDSSRTETAPNQHKQEQI
;
A
#
# COMPACT_ATOMS: atom_id res chain seq x y z
N MET A 1 39.87 -5.02 -21.27
CA MET A 1 39.86 -3.54 -21.36
C MET A 1 38.45 -3.06 -21.70
N ALA A 2 37.90 -3.41 -22.88
CA ALA A 2 36.55 -2.98 -23.33
C ALA A 2 35.37 -3.30 -22.38
N THR A 3 35.42 -4.41 -21.64
CA THR A 3 34.35 -4.79 -20.70
C THR A 3 34.31 -3.95 -19.42
N LYS A 4 35.45 -3.41 -18.97
CA LYS A 4 35.50 -2.52 -17.79
C LYS A 4 35.02 -1.11 -18.12
N GLU A 5 35.33 -0.62 -19.32
CA GLU A 5 34.89 0.69 -19.80
C GLU A 5 33.37 0.70 -20.07
N ALA A 6 32.83 -0.37 -20.65
CA ALA A 6 31.38 -0.51 -20.83
C ALA A 6 30.62 -0.56 -19.50
N ALA A 7 31.15 -1.26 -18.48
CA ALA A 7 30.55 -1.31 -17.15
C ALA A 7 30.61 0.05 -16.42
N ALA A 8 31.73 0.77 -16.54
CA ALA A 8 31.87 2.10 -15.96
C ALA A 8 30.92 3.12 -16.61
N LEU A 9 30.75 3.04 -17.94
CA LEU A 9 29.81 3.87 -18.67
C LEU A 9 28.36 3.58 -18.27
N ALA A 10 27.98 2.30 -18.13
CA ALA A 10 26.66 1.90 -17.68
C ALA A 10 26.35 2.45 -16.27
N MET A 11 27.28 2.32 -15.32
CA MET A 11 27.08 2.90 -13.98
C MET A 11 26.97 4.42 -13.99
N ALA A 12 27.72 5.11 -14.86
CA ALA A 12 27.62 6.56 -15.00
C ALA A 12 26.26 7.01 -15.57
N VAL A 13 25.68 6.22 -16.48
CA VAL A 13 24.33 6.46 -17.03
C VAL A 13 23.27 6.26 -15.95
N GLU A 14 23.36 5.18 -15.17
CA GLU A 14 22.40 4.91 -14.09
C GLU A 14 22.47 5.93 -12.95
N GLU A 15 23.68 6.37 -12.59
CA GLU A 15 23.88 7.49 -11.66
C GLU A 15 23.28 8.80 -12.22
N GLY A 16 23.39 9.01 -13.53
CA GLY A 16 22.76 10.13 -14.24
C GLY A 16 21.23 10.11 -14.13
N LYS A 17 20.59 8.98 -14.45
CA LYS A 17 19.13 8.81 -14.33
C LYS A 17 18.64 9.02 -12.90
N THR A 18 19.38 8.46 -11.92
CA THR A 18 19.07 8.62 -10.50
C THR A 18 19.14 10.08 -10.06
N ARG A 19 20.14 10.82 -10.56
CA ARG A 19 20.29 12.25 -10.32
C ARG A 19 19.17 13.07 -10.96
N ASP A 20 18.78 12.73 -12.19
CA ASP A 20 17.69 13.41 -12.89
C ASP A 20 16.35 13.20 -12.17
N LEU A 21 16.08 11.97 -11.70
CA LEU A 21 14.90 11.67 -10.88
C LEU A 21 14.91 12.47 -9.56
N TYR A 22 16.05 12.52 -8.87
CA TYR A 22 16.17 13.35 -7.66
C TYR A 22 15.88 14.83 -7.94
N ASN A 23 16.41 15.36 -9.05
CA ASN A 23 16.19 16.74 -9.45
C ASN A 23 14.74 17.02 -9.85
N ALA A 24 14.03 16.03 -10.39
CA ALA A 24 12.61 16.14 -10.71
C ALA A 24 11.72 16.12 -9.47
N LEU A 25 12.10 15.36 -8.43
CA LEU A 25 11.30 15.19 -7.21
C LEU A 25 11.62 16.20 -6.09
N ARG A 26 12.79 16.86 -6.13
CA ARG A 26 13.19 17.76 -5.03
C ARG A 26 12.33 19.01 -4.96
N THR A 27 11.98 19.41 -3.75
CA THR A 27 11.20 20.63 -3.48
C THR A 27 12.14 21.78 -3.19
N GLY A 28 12.46 22.56 -4.22
CA GLY A 28 13.38 23.70 -4.11
C GLY A 28 14.78 23.25 -3.70
N GLU A 29 15.38 23.93 -2.72
CA GLU A 29 16.76 23.67 -2.27
C GLU A 29 16.86 22.61 -1.16
N HIS A 30 15.74 22.15 -0.61
CA HIS A 30 15.72 21.37 0.64
C HIS A 30 15.94 19.85 0.44
N GLY A 31 15.62 19.31 -0.74
CA GLY A 31 15.71 17.88 -1.04
C GLY A 31 14.34 17.27 -1.40
N VAL A 32 14.25 15.95 -1.41
CA VAL A 32 13.02 15.23 -1.75
C VAL A 32 12.17 15.03 -0.49
N SER A 33 10.92 15.49 -0.49
CA SER A 33 9.98 15.26 0.62
C SER A 33 9.35 13.87 0.53
N LEU A 34 8.81 13.39 1.66
CA LEU A 34 8.02 12.14 1.69
C LEU A 34 6.85 12.20 0.71
N GLU A 35 6.16 13.34 0.64
CA GLU A 35 5.01 13.52 -0.26
C GLU A 35 5.41 13.36 -1.72
N ALA A 36 6.49 14.03 -2.16
CA ALA A 36 6.97 13.92 -3.54
C ALA A 36 7.39 12.48 -3.88
N LEU A 37 8.06 11.79 -2.95
CA LEU A 37 8.46 10.40 -3.12
C LEU A 37 7.25 9.46 -3.18
N ALA A 38 6.29 9.60 -2.26
CA ALA A 38 5.08 8.79 -2.21
C ALA A 38 4.19 9.00 -3.44
N GLN A 39 4.11 10.22 -3.96
CA GLN A 39 3.38 10.51 -5.21
C GLN A 39 4.00 9.82 -6.41
N ALA A 40 5.33 9.84 -6.53
CA ALA A 40 6.03 9.17 -7.62
C ALA A 40 5.81 7.64 -7.60
N LEU A 41 5.67 7.06 -6.41
CA LEU A 41 5.53 5.61 -6.21
C LEU A 41 4.07 5.15 -6.07
N TYR A 42 3.09 6.06 -6.14
CA TYR A 42 1.69 5.78 -5.79
C TYR A 42 1.10 4.58 -6.53
N PHE A 43 1.30 4.50 -7.84
CA PHE A 43 0.76 3.43 -8.67
C PHE A 43 1.62 2.17 -8.71
N LEU A 44 2.80 2.19 -8.07
CA LEU A 44 3.64 0.99 -7.96
C LEU A 44 3.20 0.08 -6.81
N GLN A 45 2.20 0.47 -6.02
CA GLN A 45 1.64 -0.34 -4.93
C GLN A 45 0.98 -1.63 -5.46
N HIS A 46 1.16 -2.73 -4.74
CA HIS A 46 0.53 -4.03 -4.98
C HIS A 46 0.33 -4.78 -3.65
N ALA A 47 0.06 -6.09 -3.71
CA ALA A 47 -0.24 -6.90 -2.53
C ALA A 47 0.87 -6.91 -1.45
N GLU A 48 2.13 -6.72 -1.85
CA GLU A 48 3.32 -6.80 -0.98
C GLU A 48 3.99 -5.45 -0.75
N PHE A 49 3.57 -4.42 -1.47
CA PHE A 49 4.23 -3.12 -1.46
C PHE A 49 3.20 -2.01 -1.37
N THR A 50 3.29 -1.20 -0.34
CA THR A 50 2.36 -0.12 -0.01
C THR A 50 3.10 1.20 0.24
N LEU A 51 2.36 2.29 0.38
CA LEU A 51 2.97 3.57 0.80
C LEU A 51 3.56 3.55 2.22
N PHE A 52 3.21 2.57 3.07
CA PHE A 52 3.84 2.43 4.39
C PHE A 52 5.30 1.99 4.25
N ASP A 53 5.60 1.13 3.29
CA ASP A 53 6.97 0.69 3.01
C ASP A 53 7.82 1.87 2.49
N VAL A 54 7.23 2.72 1.64
CA VAL A 54 7.86 3.97 1.18
C VAL A 54 8.15 4.90 2.35
N LYS A 55 7.18 5.05 3.25
CA LYS A 55 7.28 5.90 4.44
C LYS A 55 8.34 5.40 5.42
N ASP A 56 8.41 4.09 5.66
CA ASP A 56 9.44 3.49 6.51
C ASP A 56 10.83 3.60 5.89
N ALA A 57 10.97 3.34 4.59
CA ALA A 57 12.21 3.53 3.85
C ALA A 57 12.67 4.99 3.88
N PHE A 58 11.74 5.94 3.77
CA PHE A 58 12.03 7.37 3.92
C PHE A 58 12.54 7.70 5.33
N ARG A 59 11.77 7.36 6.36
CA ARG A 59 12.10 7.66 7.78
C ARG A 59 13.42 7.04 8.21
N SER A 60 13.66 5.80 7.82
CA SER A 60 14.90 5.08 8.16
C SER A 60 16.13 5.54 7.35
N SER A 61 15.95 6.37 6.32
CA SER A 61 17.04 6.90 5.47
C SER A 61 17.27 8.39 5.67
N ALA A 62 16.29 9.11 6.20
CA ALA A 62 16.42 10.51 6.56
C ALA A 62 17.44 10.67 7.71
N GLY A 63 18.42 11.54 7.51
CA GLY A 63 19.35 11.96 8.53
C GLY A 63 18.80 13.14 9.34
N ALA A 64 19.60 14.19 9.46
CA ALA A 64 19.36 15.29 10.41
C ALA A 64 18.12 16.16 10.12
N SER A 65 17.64 16.23 8.87
CA SER A 65 16.49 17.07 8.53
C SER A 65 15.15 16.44 8.88
N GLU A 66 15.07 15.10 8.94
CA GLU A 66 13.86 14.25 9.03
C GLU A 66 12.74 14.50 8.00
N ARG A 67 12.71 15.68 7.37
CA ARG A 67 11.66 16.19 6.48
C ARG A 67 12.00 16.03 5.00
N PHE A 68 13.28 16.02 4.66
CA PHE A 68 13.77 15.95 3.30
C PHE A 68 14.94 14.99 3.22
N LEU A 69 15.00 14.25 2.10
CA LEU A 69 16.15 13.43 1.75
C LEU A 69 17.10 14.26 0.88
N ALA A 70 18.35 14.39 1.32
CA ALA A 70 19.45 14.78 0.45
C ALA A 70 19.73 13.68 -0.58
N TYR A 71 20.48 14.00 -1.64
CA TYR A 71 20.72 13.05 -2.74
C TYR A 71 21.21 11.67 -2.29
N ARG A 72 22.15 11.60 -1.35
CA ARG A 72 22.66 10.32 -0.83
C ARG A 72 21.61 9.54 -0.03
N GLU A 73 20.81 10.24 0.76
CA GLU A 73 19.72 9.64 1.56
C GLU A 73 18.61 9.13 0.64
N PHE A 74 18.34 9.85 -0.46
CA PHE A 74 17.42 9.46 -1.51
C PHE A 74 17.86 8.16 -2.21
N GLN A 75 19.14 8.02 -2.55
CA GLN A 75 19.68 6.77 -3.11
C GLN A 75 19.50 5.58 -2.15
N ILE A 76 19.72 5.79 -0.85
CA ILE A 76 19.54 4.76 0.18
C ILE A 76 18.06 4.38 0.28
N ALA A 77 17.15 5.37 0.29
CA ALA A 77 15.71 5.14 0.33
C ALA A 77 15.24 4.35 -0.90
N LEU A 78 15.65 4.73 -2.12
CA LEU A 78 15.33 3.99 -3.34
C LEU A 78 15.83 2.54 -3.29
N SER A 79 17.04 2.31 -2.80
CA SER A 79 17.59 0.96 -2.64
C SER A 79 16.73 0.11 -1.69
N LYS A 80 16.29 0.67 -0.56
CA LYS A 80 15.39 -0.04 0.38
C LYS A 80 14.03 -0.32 -0.24
N ILE A 81 13.44 0.66 -0.92
CA ILE A 81 12.15 0.52 -1.62
C ILE A 81 12.24 -0.57 -2.69
N ALA A 82 13.30 -0.57 -3.49
CA ALA A 82 13.51 -1.57 -4.53
C ALA A 82 13.66 -2.98 -3.94
N ARG A 83 14.31 -3.13 -2.78
CA ARG A 83 14.37 -4.41 -2.08
C ARG A 83 12.99 -4.89 -1.65
N VAL A 84 12.20 -4.06 -0.98
CA VAL A 84 10.85 -4.48 -0.53
C VAL A 84 9.98 -4.83 -1.75
N LYS A 85 10.02 -4.00 -2.79
CA LYS A 85 9.19 -4.18 -3.99
C LYS A 85 9.52 -5.45 -4.79
N TYR A 86 10.81 -5.77 -4.97
CA TYR A 86 11.24 -6.82 -5.90
C TYR A 86 11.79 -8.07 -5.24
N TYR A 87 12.28 -7.98 -3.99
CA TYR A 87 13.00 -9.10 -3.37
C TYR A 87 12.08 -10.05 -2.61
N ASP A 88 10.93 -9.59 -2.09
CA ASP A 88 9.91 -10.48 -1.52
C ASP A 88 9.24 -11.38 -2.58
N ASN A 89 9.39 -11.05 -3.87
CA ASN A 89 8.94 -11.86 -5.01
C ASN A 89 9.83 -13.09 -5.33
N CYS A 90 10.96 -13.30 -4.63
CA CYS A 90 11.90 -14.38 -4.93
C CYS A 90 11.74 -15.66 -4.08
N ASP A 91 10.91 -15.66 -3.04
CA ASP A 91 10.62 -16.85 -2.21
C ASP A 91 9.27 -17.47 -2.61
N GLY A 92 9.08 -17.65 -3.92
CA GLY A 92 7.94 -18.37 -4.47
C GLY A 92 7.93 -19.85 -4.06
N TYR A 93 7.07 -20.18 -3.10
CA TYR A 93 6.44 -21.49 -2.89
C TYR A 93 7.37 -22.71 -2.82
N ASP A 94 7.99 -22.95 -1.66
CA ASP A 94 8.25 -24.33 -1.23
C ASP A 94 6.90 -24.99 -0.88
N GLU A 95 6.25 -25.59 -1.89
CA GLU A 95 5.27 -26.65 -1.64
C GLU A 95 5.96 -27.78 -0.85
N PRO A 96 5.42 -28.23 0.29
CA PRO A 96 5.93 -29.39 0.99
C PRO A 96 5.39 -30.65 0.29
N GLY A 97 5.89 -30.92 -0.91
CA GLY A 97 5.45 -32.02 -1.76
C GLY A 97 6.55 -32.39 -2.74
N GLY A 98 7.41 -33.32 -2.34
CA GLY A 98 8.61 -33.66 -3.08
C GLY A 98 8.40 -34.02 -4.55
N SER A 99 9.25 -33.47 -5.40
CA SER A 99 9.66 -34.12 -6.63
C SER A 99 11.07 -33.68 -7.01
N MET A 100 12.04 -34.58 -6.82
CA MET A 100 13.36 -34.47 -7.44
C MET A 100 13.22 -34.61 -8.95
N ALA A 101 13.28 -33.48 -9.68
CA ALA A 101 13.71 -33.49 -11.07
C ALA A 101 14.38 -32.16 -11.41
N ALA A 102 15.67 -32.24 -11.75
CA ALA A 102 16.54 -31.13 -12.06
C ALA A 102 16.01 -30.25 -13.21
N SER A 103 15.99 -28.93 -12.99
CA SER A 103 16.59 -27.91 -13.88
C SER A 103 15.98 -26.53 -13.57
N ALA A 104 16.55 -25.81 -12.60
CA ALA A 104 16.37 -24.37 -12.52
C ALA A 104 17.77 -23.76 -12.56
N LYS A 105 18.08 -23.09 -13.67
CA LYS A 105 19.24 -22.21 -13.76
C LYS A 105 19.13 -21.25 -12.57
N GLN A 106 20.04 -21.36 -11.61
CA GLN A 106 20.22 -20.34 -10.58
C GLN A 106 20.66 -19.08 -11.30
N GLN A 107 19.70 -18.25 -11.71
CA GLN A 107 20.01 -16.88 -12.08
C GLN A 107 20.66 -16.23 -10.86
N PRO A 108 21.77 -15.50 -11.02
CA PRO A 108 22.37 -14.76 -9.92
C PRO A 108 21.29 -13.87 -9.30
N ARG A 109 21.18 -13.88 -7.98
CA ARG A 109 20.30 -12.95 -7.26
C ARG A 109 20.65 -11.53 -7.69
N PRO A 110 19.68 -10.71 -8.11
CA PRO A 110 19.95 -9.35 -8.54
C PRO A 110 20.58 -8.56 -7.39
N THR A 111 21.59 -7.78 -7.72
CA THR A 111 22.27 -6.88 -6.77
C THR A 111 21.37 -5.71 -6.41
N ASP A 112 21.61 -5.08 -5.25
CA ASP A 112 20.88 -3.88 -4.82
C ASP A 112 20.88 -2.76 -5.86
N LEU A 113 22.02 -2.64 -6.57
CA LEU A 113 22.17 -1.67 -7.64
C LEU A 113 21.23 -2.00 -8.81
N GLU A 114 21.14 -3.26 -9.23
CA GLU A 114 20.25 -3.70 -10.32
C GLU A 114 18.77 -3.50 -9.96
N LEU A 115 18.40 -3.76 -8.70
CA LEU A 115 17.04 -3.49 -8.20
C LEU A 115 16.72 -2.00 -8.20
N MET A 116 17.65 -1.18 -7.70
CA MET A 116 17.50 0.28 -7.70
C MET A 116 17.42 0.82 -9.12
N CYS A 117 18.25 0.35 -10.05
CA CYS A 117 18.20 0.75 -11.46
C CYS A 117 16.86 0.37 -12.09
N SER A 118 16.35 -0.83 -11.79
CA SER A 118 15.02 -1.26 -12.27
C SER A 118 13.90 -0.37 -11.74
N LEU A 119 13.97 0.05 -10.48
CA LEU A 119 13.02 1.00 -9.89
C LEU A 119 13.14 2.39 -10.55
N VAL A 120 14.36 2.89 -10.74
CA VAL A 120 14.60 4.18 -11.38
C VAL A 120 14.14 4.16 -12.84
N ASP A 121 14.39 3.07 -13.56
CA ASP A 121 13.88 2.87 -14.92
C ASP A 121 12.36 2.85 -14.95
N GLN A 122 11.69 2.17 -14.00
CA GLN A 122 10.24 2.25 -13.88
C GLN A 122 9.77 3.66 -13.56
N LEU A 123 10.49 4.45 -12.76
CA LEU A 123 10.11 5.83 -12.44
C LEU A 123 10.45 6.84 -13.54
N THR A 124 11.29 6.49 -14.52
CA THR A 124 11.83 7.43 -15.53
C THR A 124 11.45 7.10 -16.98
N SER A 125 11.36 5.82 -17.35
CA SER A 125 10.86 5.36 -18.67
C SER A 125 9.45 5.88 -18.94
N GLU A 126 8.73 5.91 -17.84
CA GLU A 126 7.48 6.52 -17.56
C GLU A 126 7.73 7.99 -17.18
N ARG A 127 7.73 8.94 -18.13
CA ARG A 127 7.63 10.39 -17.80
C ARG A 127 6.27 10.67 -17.16
N HIS A 128 6.10 10.18 -15.94
CA HIS A 128 4.88 10.12 -15.15
C HIS A 128 4.71 11.43 -14.41
N HIS A 129 4.20 12.42 -15.14
CA HIS A 129 3.19 13.26 -14.54
C HIS A 129 1.87 12.48 -14.62
N HIS A 130 1.80 11.36 -13.90
CA HIS A 130 0.49 10.90 -13.45
C HIS A 130 -0.01 12.02 -12.58
N TYR A 131 -0.87 12.87 -13.16
CA TYR A 131 -1.59 13.85 -12.39
C TYR A 131 -2.48 13.04 -11.46
N LEU A 132 -1.95 12.75 -10.27
CA LEU A 132 -2.73 12.20 -9.20
C LEU A 132 -3.89 13.15 -9.00
N ASP A 133 -5.09 12.60 -8.98
CA ASP A 133 -6.26 13.41 -8.62
C ASP A 133 -6.04 14.01 -7.22
N THR A 134 -6.83 15.03 -6.91
CA THR A 134 -6.70 15.77 -5.65
C THR A 134 -6.74 14.85 -4.43
N LEU A 135 -7.55 13.78 -4.47
CA LEU A 135 -7.66 12.85 -3.36
C LEU A 135 -6.41 11.98 -3.22
N ARG A 136 -5.90 11.42 -4.32
CA ARG A 136 -4.65 10.64 -4.29
C ARG A 136 -3.46 11.48 -3.84
N CYS A 137 -3.41 12.76 -4.23
CA CYS A 137 -2.45 13.70 -3.67
C CYS A 137 -2.58 13.83 -2.15
N GLN A 138 -3.80 13.89 -1.61
CA GLN A 138 -4.03 13.94 -0.17
C GLN A 138 -3.64 12.63 0.54
N MET A 139 -3.87 11.47 -0.08
CA MET A 139 -3.50 10.16 0.46
C MET A 139 -1.99 9.98 0.65
N THR A 140 -1.18 10.67 -0.16
CA THR A 140 0.29 10.66 -0.05
C THR A 140 0.85 11.59 1.04
N ARG A 141 0.00 12.37 1.71
CA ARG A 141 0.45 13.27 2.78
C ARG A 141 0.81 12.50 4.04
N CYS A 142 1.81 12.99 4.75
CA CYS A 142 2.27 12.37 6.00
C CYS A 142 1.12 12.21 7.01
N SER A 143 0.27 13.24 7.17
CA SER A 143 -0.85 13.20 8.11
C SER A 143 -1.86 12.11 7.79
N ALA A 144 -2.27 11.95 6.53
CA ALA A 144 -3.19 10.91 6.10
C ALA A 144 -2.60 9.51 6.36
N LEU A 145 -1.32 9.31 5.99
CA LEU A 145 -0.61 8.05 6.23
C LEU A 145 -0.40 7.76 7.72
N ASP A 146 -0.16 8.77 8.57
CA ASP A 146 -0.04 8.61 10.02
C ASP A 146 -1.36 8.18 10.65
N THR A 147 -2.49 8.79 10.26
CA THR A 147 -3.82 8.41 10.75
C THR A 147 -4.16 6.96 10.38
N LEU A 148 -3.87 6.52 9.15
CA LEU A 148 -4.08 5.12 8.78
C LEU A 148 -3.11 4.17 9.49
N GLU A 149 -1.83 4.52 9.59
CA GLU A 149 -0.82 3.67 10.25
C GLU A 149 -1.21 3.39 11.71
N HIS A 150 -1.75 4.39 12.41
CA HIS A 150 -2.25 4.22 13.78
C HIS A 150 -3.41 3.20 13.88
N ASN A 151 -4.25 3.13 12.84
CA ASN A 151 -5.41 2.25 12.76
C ASN A 151 -5.16 1.00 11.92
N LEU A 152 -3.92 0.78 11.49
CA LEU A 152 -3.56 -0.30 10.56
C LEU A 152 -3.91 -1.69 11.09
N PRO A 153 -3.70 -2.02 12.39
CA PRO A 153 -4.08 -3.33 12.92
C PRO A 153 -5.58 -3.63 12.76
N LEU A 154 -6.44 -2.64 12.98
CA LEU A 154 -7.90 -2.75 12.84
C LEU A 154 -8.28 -3.01 11.37
N LEU A 155 -7.68 -2.24 10.47
CA LEU A 155 -7.98 -2.30 9.04
C LEU A 155 -7.47 -3.58 8.39
N VAL A 156 -6.28 -4.06 8.78
CA VAL A 156 -5.75 -5.35 8.32
C VAL A 156 -6.64 -6.48 8.82
N GLN A 157 -6.99 -6.49 10.11
CA GLN A 157 -7.85 -7.55 10.65
C GLN A 157 -9.21 -7.59 9.95
N SER A 158 -9.79 -6.41 9.69
CA SER A 158 -11.05 -6.29 8.94
C SER A 158 -10.89 -6.80 7.51
N PHE A 159 -9.83 -6.39 6.81
CA PHE A 159 -9.53 -6.85 5.45
C PHE A 159 -9.43 -8.38 5.36
N GLN A 160 -8.87 -9.04 6.38
CA GLN A 160 -8.78 -10.50 6.45
C GLN A 160 -10.12 -11.17 6.74
N LEU A 161 -10.87 -10.64 7.71
CA LEU A 161 -12.14 -11.21 8.16
C LEU A 161 -13.18 -11.20 7.04
N TYR A 162 -13.26 -10.10 6.29
CA TYR A 162 -14.20 -9.96 5.18
C TYR A 162 -13.61 -10.33 3.82
N GLY A 163 -12.35 -10.78 3.80
CA GLY A 163 -11.73 -11.42 2.65
C GLY A 163 -12.30 -12.84 2.41
N PRO A 164 -12.09 -13.42 1.22
CA PRO A 164 -12.62 -14.73 0.84
C PRO A 164 -12.03 -15.86 1.68
N GLN A 165 -10.87 -15.64 2.30
CA GLN A 165 -10.22 -16.61 3.19
C GLN A 165 -10.86 -16.61 4.59
N ASN A 166 -11.49 -15.49 5.00
CA ASN A 166 -12.13 -15.28 6.30
C ASN A 166 -11.33 -15.89 7.47
N CYS A 167 -10.02 -15.61 7.48
CA CYS A 167 -9.10 -16.19 8.46
C CYS A 167 -8.17 -15.12 9.02
N LEU A 168 -8.08 -15.08 10.35
CA LEU A 168 -7.17 -14.18 11.05
C LEU A 168 -5.78 -14.80 11.07
N SER A 169 -4.84 -14.19 10.36
CA SER A 169 -3.42 -14.52 10.46
C SER A 169 -2.73 -13.56 11.44
N THR A 170 -1.82 -14.09 12.24
CA THR A 170 -0.92 -13.29 13.08
C THR A 170 0.25 -12.70 12.29
N ASN A 171 0.50 -13.19 11.07
CA ASN A 171 1.54 -12.67 10.20
C ASN A 171 0.99 -11.53 9.32
N LEU A 172 1.35 -10.30 9.66
CA LEU A 172 0.93 -9.07 8.98
C LEU A 172 1.26 -9.09 7.48
N ALA A 173 2.44 -9.56 7.10
CA ALA A 173 2.86 -9.64 5.70
C ALA A 173 1.98 -10.61 4.91
N THR A 174 1.73 -11.81 5.46
CA THR A 174 0.82 -12.79 4.86
C THR A 174 -0.63 -12.31 4.83
N SER A 175 -1.01 -11.41 5.74
CA SER A 175 -2.35 -10.83 5.82
C SER A 175 -2.63 -9.85 4.67
N MET A 176 -1.63 -9.04 4.31
CA MET A 176 -1.72 -8.05 3.23
C MET A 176 -1.70 -8.70 1.83
N LEU A 177 -1.25 -9.94 1.73
CA LEU A 177 -1.29 -10.77 0.52
C LEU A 177 -2.69 -11.30 0.16
N SER A 178 -3.66 -11.17 1.07
CA SER A 178 -5.05 -11.53 0.78
C SER A 178 -5.67 -10.54 -0.22
N ALA A 179 -6.91 -10.83 -0.61
CA ALA A 179 -7.71 -9.93 -1.43
C ALA A 179 -9.11 -9.81 -0.84
N ILE A 180 -9.85 -8.76 -1.17
CA ILE A 180 -11.25 -8.60 -0.79
C ILE A 180 -12.09 -8.31 -2.04
N THR A 181 -13.29 -8.86 -2.11
CA THR A 181 -14.25 -8.50 -3.17
C THR A 181 -15.02 -7.24 -2.76
N LEU A 182 -15.74 -6.63 -3.70
CA LEU A 182 -16.65 -5.55 -3.36
C LEU A 182 -17.72 -6.00 -2.35
N ASP A 183 -18.25 -7.22 -2.50
CA ASP A 183 -19.23 -7.78 -1.56
C ASP A 183 -18.63 -7.93 -0.15
N GLY A 184 -17.39 -8.41 -0.03
CA GLY A 184 -16.69 -8.45 1.25
C GLY A 184 -16.48 -7.05 1.85
N PHE A 185 -16.19 -6.05 1.02
CA PHE A 185 -16.11 -4.66 1.49
C PHE A 185 -17.48 -4.14 1.99
N VAL A 186 -18.57 -4.52 1.31
CA VAL A 186 -19.94 -4.17 1.72
C VAL A 186 -20.29 -4.86 3.05
N ASP A 187 -19.93 -6.13 3.24
CA ASP A 187 -20.14 -6.84 4.50
C ASP A 187 -19.34 -6.22 5.64
N PHE A 188 -18.10 -5.79 5.37
CA PHE A 188 -17.29 -5.00 6.30
C PHE A 188 -18.01 -3.72 6.71
N LEU A 189 -18.55 -2.97 5.75
CA LEU A 189 -19.32 -1.76 6.07
C LEU A 189 -20.56 -2.10 6.88
N ASN A 190 -21.38 -3.07 6.48
CA ASN A 190 -22.58 -3.49 7.22
C ASN A 190 -22.32 -3.82 8.70
N ALA A 191 -21.14 -4.35 9.02
CA ALA A 191 -20.80 -4.73 10.38
C ALA A 191 -20.50 -3.54 11.31
N TYR A 192 -20.00 -2.44 10.76
CA TYR A 192 -19.49 -1.31 11.54
C TYR A 192 -20.10 0.04 11.15
N PHE A 193 -20.87 0.09 10.08
CA PHE A 193 -21.37 1.31 9.46
C PHE A 193 -22.74 1.06 8.87
N GLU A 194 -23.73 1.89 9.24
CA GLU A 194 -25.04 1.89 8.60
C GLU A 194 -24.93 2.57 7.22
N TYR A 195 -24.21 1.92 6.30
CA TYR A 195 -23.83 2.54 5.06
C TYR A 195 -25.01 2.85 4.16
N GLU A 196 -26.11 2.08 4.23
CA GLU A 196 -27.29 2.29 3.39
C GLU A 196 -27.96 3.66 3.62
N GLU A 197 -27.79 4.28 4.80
CA GLU A 197 -28.25 5.66 5.04
C GLU A 197 -27.43 6.68 4.23
N TYR A 198 -26.16 6.37 3.96
CA TYR A 198 -25.20 7.29 3.37
C TYR A 198 -24.86 6.95 1.92
N PHE A 199 -24.76 5.69 1.52
CA PHE A 199 -24.25 5.20 0.25
C PHE A 199 -25.12 4.09 -0.30
N SER A 200 -25.36 4.13 -1.61
CA SER A 200 -25.91 2.98 -2.33
C SER A 200 -24.80 2.01 -2.72
N PHE A 201 -25.16 0.75 -3.00
CA PHE A 201 -24.23 -0.21 -3.61
C PHE A 201 -23.60 0.35 -4.89
N ASP A 202 -24.39 1.03 -5.72
CA ASP A 202 -23.91 1.66 -6.97
C ASP A 202 -22.85 2.74 -6.73
N ASP A 203 -22.92 3.48 -5.62
CA ASP A 203 -21.88 4.44 -5.25
C ASP A 203 -20.57 3.72 -4.92
N LEU A 204 -20.65 2.64 -4.13
CA LEU A 204 -19.48 1.83 -3.75
C LEU A 204 -18.86 1.12 -4.94
N ALA A 205 -19.69 0.53 -5.81
CA ALA A 205 -19.24 -0.09 -7.06
C ALA A 205 -18.50 0.91 -7.95
N ARG A 206 -19.06 2.12 -8.11
CA ARG A 206 -18.41 3.19 -8.87
C ARG A 206 -17.07 3.61 -8.27
N MET A 207 -16.97 3.76 -6.95
CA MET A 207 -15.71 4.07 -6.28
C MET A 207 -14.68 2.95 -6.48
N SER A 208 -15.09 1.69 -6.31
CA SER A 208 -14.22 0.53 -6.52
C SER A 208 -13.66 0.48 -7.95
N SER A 209 -14.51 0.66 -8.97
CA SER A 209 -14.06 0.72 -10.36
C SER A 209 -13.11 1.90 -10.63
N GLN A 210 -13.26 3.05 -9.96
CA GLN A 210 -12.32 4.18 -10.07
C GLN A 210 -10.95 3.86 -9.46
N VAL A 211 -10.91 3.10 -8.36
CA VAL A 211 -9.66 2.61 -7.77
C VAL A 211 -8.96 1.69 -8.77
N LEU A 212 -9.66 0.63 -9.18
CA LEU A 212 -9.11 -0.41 -10.04
C LEU A 212 -8.67 0.11 -11.40
N SER A 213 -9.47 0.97 -12.04
CA SER A 213 -9.09 1.59 -13.32
C SER A 213 -7.85 2.46 -13.19
N GLY A 214 -7.65 3.16 -12.06
CA GLY A 214 -6.43 3.93 -11.80
C GLY A 214 -5.18 3.06 -11.80
N PHE A 215 -5.21 1.95 -11.06
CA PHE A 215 -4.09 0.99 -11.02
C PHE A 215 -3.89 0.24 -12.34
N LYS A 216 -4.97 -0.16 -13.03
CA LYS A 216 -4.91 -0.83 -14.35
C LYS A 216 -4.34 0.09 -15.44
N MET A 217 -4.74 1.36 -15.48
CA MET A 217 -4.23 2.32 -16.45
C MET A 217 -2.75 2.63 -16.26
N ALA A 218 -2.26 2.58 -15.03
CA ALA A 218 -0.84 2.67 -14.74
C ALA A 218 -0.10 1.41 -15.20
N SER A 219 -0.61 0.21 -14.86
CA SER A 219 0.00 -1.07 -15.23
C SER A 219 0.03 -1.35 -16.75
N THR A 220 -1.05 -1.08 -17.49
CA THR A 220 -1.12 -1.30 -18.94
C THR A 220 -0.26 -0.33 -19.76
N LYS A 221 0.19 0.78 -19.17
CA LYS A 221 1.17 1.68 -19.79
C LYS A 221 2.63 1.21 -19.58
N ALA A 222 2.86 0.30 -18.65
CA ALA A 222 4.15 -0.36 -18.44
C ALA A 222 4.33 -1.57 -19.39
N ASP A 223 3.24 -2.28 -19.72
CA ASP A 223 3.25 -3.44 -20.62
C ASP A 223 2.40 -3.19 -21.88
N SER A 224 2.99 -2.61 -22.92
CA SER A 224 2.40 -2.67 -24.25
C SER A 224 2.67 -4.03 -24.90
N LYS A 225 1.89 -5.05 -24.51
CA LYS A 225 1.59 -6.17 -25.39
C LYS A 225 0.19 -6.73 -25.10
N ASP A 226 -0.61 -6.70 -26.16
CA ASP A 226 -2.03 -7.04 -26.23
C ASP A 226 -2.52 -8.13 -25.27
N SER A 227 -3.59 -7.82 -24.55
CA SER A 227 -4.55 -8.83 -24.07
C SER A 227 -5.95 -8.23 -24.09
N MET A 228 -6.72 -8.62 -25.12
CA MET A 228 -8.16 -8.43 -25.20
C MET A 228 -8.83 -9.52 -24.37
N ASP A 229 -8.99 -9.28 -23.07
CA ASP A 229 -9.98 -9.98 -22.25
C ASP A 229 -10.38 -9.05 -21.11
N SER A 230 -11.54 -8.41 -21.24
CA SER A 230 -12.12 -7.61 -20.15
C SER A 230 -12.78 -8.58 -19.16
N PRO A 231 -12.29 -8.68 -17.91
CA PRO A 231 -12.97 -9.49 -16.90
C PRO A 231 -14.35 -8.90 -16.60
N CYS A 232 -15.30 -9.76 -16.25
CA CYS A 232 -16.60 -9.37 -15.75
C CYS A 232 -16.43 -8.53 -14.44
N PRO A 233 -17.16 -7.42 -14.23
CA PRO A 233 -16.98 -6.55 -13.05
C PRO A 233 -17.17 -7.24 -11.69
N ALA A 234 -17.84 -8.40 -11.67
CA ALA A 234 -18.18 -9.13 -10.46
C ALA A 234 -17.01 -9.91 -9.82
N ASP A 235 -15.89 -10.10 -10.53
CA ASP A 235 -14.71 -10.84 -10.02
C ASP A 235 -13.53 -9.90 -9.66
N GLU A 236 -13.78 -8.60 -9.60
CA GLU A 236 -12.72 -7.63 -9.31
C GLU A 236 -12.32 -7.66 -7.83
N LYS A 237 -11.18 -8.29 -7.58
CA LYS A 237 -10.53 -8.39 -6.27
C LYS A 237 -9.65 -7.18 -6.00
N LEU A 238 -9.80 -6.61 -4.81
CA LEU A 238 -8.99 -5.52 -4.29
C LEU A 238 -7.87 -6.10 -3.41
N ASN A 239 -6.61 -5.77 -3.71
CA ASN A 239 -5.51 -6.00 -2.77
C ASN A 239 -5.55 -4.97 -1.64
N PHE A 240 -4.69 -5.13 -0.63
CA PHE A 240 -4.73 -4.28 0.56
C PHE A 240 -4.55 -2.79 0.24
N ALA A 241 -3.64 -2.41 -0.66
CA ALA A 241 -3.46 -1.02 -1.08
C ALA A 241 -4.72 -0.43 -1.74
N GLN A 242 -5.41 -1.21 -2.58
CA GLN A 242 -6.66 -0.81 -3.23
C GLN A 242 -7.82 -0.72 -2.23
N PHE A 243 -7.87 -1.63 -1.25
CA PHE A 243 -8.81 -1.57 -0.13
C PHE A 243 -8.62 -0.27 0.67
N LEU A 244 -7.37 0.11 0.98
CA LEU A 244 -7.09 1.38 1.65
C LEU A 244 -7.51 2.58 0.80
N GLU A 245 -7.24 2.59 -0.52
CA GLU A 245 -7.73 3.67 -1.39
C GLU A 245 -9.25 3.78 -1.38
N LEU A 246 -9.96 2.65 -1.42
CA LEU A 246 -11.42 2.63 -1.34
C LEU A 246 -11.90 3.17 0.01
N PHE A 247 -11.23 2.81 1.11
CA PHE A 247 -11.53 3.32 2.45
C PHE A 247 -11.32 4.84 2.55
N TYR A 248 -10.25 5.38 1.96
CA TYR A 248 -10.02 6.83 1.88
C TYR A 248 -11.11 7.56 1.09
N ARG A 249 -11.54 6.99 -0.05
CA ARG A 249 -12.64 7.53 -0.86
C ARG A 249 -13.95 7.55 -0.07
N LEU A 250 -14.23 6.47 0.66
CA LEU A 250 -15.40 6.39 1.54
C LEU A 250 -15.34 7.46 2.63
N ALA A 251 -14.21 7.60 3.32
CA ALA A 251 -14.03 8.60 4.38
C ALA A 251 -14.27 10.03 3.88
N SER A 252 -13.66 10.38 2.74
CA SER A 252 -13.84 11.68 2.10
C SER A 252 -15.32 11.94 1.72
N ALA A 253 -15.97 10.95 1.11
CA ALA A 253 -17.36 11.09 0.69
C ALA A 253 -18.34 11.13 1.88
N PHE A 254 -18.07 10.37 2.93
CA PHE A 254 -18.88 10.31 4.14
C PHE A 254 -18.87 11.66 4.86
N HIS A 255 -17.66 12.19 5.08
CA HIS A 255 -17.50 13.49 5.69
C HIS A 255 -18.17 14.60 4.87
N HIS A 256 -18.09 14.55 3.53
CA HIS A 256 -18.81 15.48 2.67
C HIS A 256 -20.34 15.41 2.85
N LYS A 257 -20.91 14.20 2.92
CA LYS A 257 -22.35 13.99 3.15
C LYS A 257 -22.79 14.49 4.53
N LEU A 258 -21.99 14.27 5.58
CA LEU A 258 -22.25 14.81 6.91
C LEU A 258 -22.30 16.34 6.92
N LEU A 259 -21.34 17.00 6.28
CA LEU A 259 -21.30 18.48 6.24
C LEU A 259 -22.50 19.09 5.53
N VAL A 260 -22.94 18.47 4.43
CA VAL A 260 -24.15 18.88 3.71
C VAL A 260 -25.38 18.74 4.60
N ARG A 261 -25.51 17.64 5.34
CA ARG A 261 -26.62 17.38 6.28
C ARG A 261 -26.67 18.38 7.43
N GLU A 262 -25.50 18.77 7.96
CA GLU A 262 -25.38 19.72 9.09
C GLU A 262 -25.54 21.20 8.68
N GLY A 263 -25.64 21.50 7.39
CA GLY A 263 -25.72 22.89 6.90
C GLY A 263 -24.48 23.72 7.28
N ALA A 264 -23.32 23.07 7.40
CA ALA A 264 -22.13 23.67 7.99
C ALA A 264 -21.55 24.82 7.14
N GLN A 265 -21.22 25.94 7.77
CA GLN A 265 -20.54 27.08 7.12
C GLN A 265 -19.03 26.82 6.96
N LEU A 266 -18.44 27.50 5.96
CA LEU A 266 -17.09 27.44 5.38
C LEU A 266 -15.92 26.88 6.22
N ARG A 267 -15.88 27.08 7.55
CA ARG A 267 -14.80 26.62 8.43
C ARG A 267 -14.77 25.08 8.59
N ARG A 268 -15.92 24.40 8.72
CA ARG A 268 -15.98 22.92 8.71
C ARG A 268 -15.74 22.34 7.31
N ALA A 269 -16.04 23.10 6.26
CA ALA A 269 -15.72 22.72 4.88
C ALA A 269 -14.22 22.77 4.55
N VAL A 270 -13.44 23.57 5.30
CA VAL A 270 -11.96 23.60 5.20
C VAL A 270 -11.34 22.42 5.95
N GLU A 271 -11.96 21.94 7.04
CA GLU A 271 -11.52 20.76 7.78
C GLU A 271 -11.78 19.46 6.98
N SER A 272 -12.85 19.36 6.20
CA SER A 272 -13.07 18.24 5.26
C SER A 272 -12.20 18.25 4.01
N CYS A 273 -11.45 19.34 3.76
CA CYS A 273 -10.40 19.34 2.73
C CYS A 273 -9.14 18.59 3.18
N ARG A 274 -9.08 18.14 4.43
CA ARG A 274 -7.98 17.37 5.00
C ARG A 274 -8.45 15.93 5.23
N LEU A 275 -7.79 15.02 4.56
CA LEU A 275 -8.18 13.61 4.50
C LEU A 275 -8.00 12.92 5.86
N GLU A 276 -7.01 13.34 6.64
CA GLU A 276 -6.79 12.86 8.01
C GLU A 276 -8.02 13.03 8.91
N PHE A 277 -8.68 14.18 8.87
CA PHE A 277 -9.90 14.40 9.67
C PHE A 277 -11.08 13.60 9.14
N SER A 278 -11.17 13.44 7.82
CA SER A 278 -12.22 12.62 7.21
C SER A 278 -12.09 11.15 7.63
N LEU A 279 -10.85 10.65 7.74
CA LEU A 279 -10.58 9.32 8.29
C LEU A 279 -10.94 9.22 9.76
N GLU A 280 -10.54 10.19 10.59
CA GLU A 280 -10.86 10.21 12.02
C GLU A 280 -12.38 10.17 12.24
N VAL A 281 -13.13 11.02 11.53
CA VAL A 281 -14.60 11.05 11.61
C VAL A 281 -15.22 9.72 11.18
N LEU A 282 -14.72 9.09 10.11
CA LEU A 282 -15.23 7.77 9.69
C LEU A 282 -14.90 6.69 10.72
N LEU A 283 -13.66 6.62 11.20
CA LEU A 283 -13.22 5.61 12.16
C LEU A 283 -13.96 5.73 13.50
N ASP A 284 -14.14 6.95 14.00
CA ASP A 284 -14.92 7.23 15.21
C ASP A 284 -16.39 6.84 15.06
N HIS A 285 -16.94 7.02 13.85
CA HIS A 285 -18.29 6.59 13.54
C HIS A 285 -18.40 5.07 13.46
N MET A 286 -17.42 4.40 12.85
CA MET A 286 -17.42 2.95 12.66
C MET A 286 -17.17 2.15 13.95
N ARG A 287 -16.44 2.72 14.92
CA ARG A 287 -16.12 2.07 16.22
C ARG A 287 -15.60 0.63 16.07
N ILE A 288 -14.71 0.40 15.11
CA ILE A 288 -14.13 -0.92 14.85
C ILE A 288 -13.37 -1.38 16.09
N THR A 289 -13.64 -2.60 16.55
CA THR A 289 -12.96 -3.20 17.71
C THR A 289 -12.06 -4.34 17.27
N LEU A 290 -10.83 -4.39 17.79
CA LEU A 290 -9.94 -5.52 17.56
C LEU A 290 -10.55 -6.79 18.16
N ILE A 291 -10.69 -7.82 17.33
CA ILE A 291 -11.07 -9.15 17.77
C ILE A 291 -9.82 -9.79 18.40
N PRO A 292 -9.87 -10.24 19.66
CA PRO A 292 -8.75 -10.95 20.27
C PRO A 292 -8.46 -12.24 19.50
N ASN A 293 -7.20 -12.48 19.13
CA ASN A 293 -6.80 -13.76 18.55
C ASN A 293 -6.86 -14.84 19.64
N ASP A 294 -7.85 -15.74 19.57
CA ASP A 294 -8.01 -16.85 20.53
C ASP A 294 -6.85 -17.88 20.50
N SER A 295 -5.89 -17.75 19.59
CA SER A 295 -4.71 -18.61 19.50
C SER A 295 -3.73 -18.47 20.67
N SER A 296 -3.94 -17.51 21.59
CA SER A 296 -3.17 -17.39 22.84
C SER A 296 -3.86 -18.00 24.07
N ARG A 297 -5.00 -18.70 23.95
CA ARG A 297 -5.74 -19.29 25.08
C ARG A 297 -5.50 -20.79 25.31
N THR A 298 -4.40 -21.34 24.81
CA THR A 298 -3.95 -22.70 25.15
C THR A 298 -2.53 -22.68 25.68
N GLU A 299 -2.31 -22.07 26.84
CA GLU A 299 -1.19 -22.44 27.69
C GLU A 299 -1.56 -22.20 29.16
N THR A 300 -1.45 -23.27 29.95
CA THR A 300 -1.57 -23.36 31.42
C THR A 300 -2.97 -23.31 32.05
N ALA A 301 -3.69 -24.43 31.98
CA ALA A 301 -4.46 -24.88 33.15
C ALA A 301 -3.49 -25.55 34.12
N PRO A 302 -3.26 -25.03 35.34
CA PRO A 302 -2.46 -25.74 36.33
C PRO A 302 -3.26 -26.92 36.89
N ASN A 303 -2.68 -28.11 36.77
CA ASN A 303 -3.04 -29.32 37.50
C ASN A 303 -3.23 -29.01 39.00
N GLN A 304 -4.48 -29.02 39.47
CA GLN A 304 -4.76 -29.28 40.88
C GLN A 304 -5.07 -30.77 41.04
N HIS A 305 -4.01 -31.55 41.27
CA HIS A 305 -4.12 -32.80 42.00
C HIS A 305 -4.72 -32.49 43.37
N LYS A 306 -5.93 -32.99 43.64
CA LYS A 306 -6.38 -33.26 45.00
C LYS A 306 -6.41 -34.78 45.15
N GLN A 307 -5.35 -35.29 45.77
CA GLN A 307 -5.37 -36.59 46.43
C GLN A 307 -6.48 -36.58 47.48
N GLU A 308 -7.48 -37.43 47.32
CA GLU A 308 -8.22 -37.98 48.46
C GLU A 308 -7.71 -39.40 48.67
N GLN A 309 -6.95 -39.56 49.75
CA GLN A 309 -6.61 -40.87 50.32
C GLN A 309 -7.87 -41.43 50.99
N ILE A 310 -8.14 -42.71 50.70
CA ILE A 310 -8.90 -43.62 51.56
C ILE A 310 -7.90 -44.27 52.51
#